data_AF-A0A819XAU2-F1
#
_entry.id   AF-A0A819XAU2-F1
#
_cell.length_a   1.000
_cell.length_b   1.000
_cell.length_c   1.000
_cell.angle_alpha   90.00
_cell.angle_beta   90.00
_cell.angle_gamma   90.00
#
_symmetry.space_group_name_H-M   'P 1'
#
loop_
_entity.id
_entity.type
_entity.pdbx_description
1 polymer ?
#
loop_
_entity_poly.entity_id
_entity_poly.type
_entity_poly.pdbx_seq_one_letter_code
_entity_poly.pdbx_strand_id
1 'polypeptide(L)'
;MNRLLSIIADTVYDSKRKEFLGRDSTRWGKLAIFYFFFHFGLAGFFFTLLFVFMLLVPQDRPRFHGNASCMQARGKPLAPGLGFRPQMSAVHNIISVDKYQFDRYVKSLHQYLRVYYWKYDIDRFNQTKKFTISDPGDCTPQNQYGFASGKPCILVKMNKIIGFEPKPGYMPKDKEAYQNAGCRPNPNAISIHCTGESATDAANIRNITYISENDHDKNCGSLDTKWFPY
;
A
#
# COMPACT_ATOMS: atom_id res chain seq x y z
N MET A 1 14.24 40.26 -37.73
CA MET A 1 14.04 39.88 -36.31
C MET A 1 13.65 41.07 -35.44
N ASN A 2 14.41 42.17 -35.44
CA ASN A 2 14.14 43.36 -34.60
C ASN A 2 12.80 44.06 -34.87
N ARG A 3 12.33 44.08 -36.12
CA ARG A 3 11.03 44.69 -36.49
C ARG A 3 9.82 43.88 -36.05
N LEU A 4 9.98 42.58 -35.84
CA LEU A 4 8.91 41.67 -35.41
C LEU A 4 8.81 41.68 -33.87
N LEU A 5 9.96 41.73 -33.19
CA LEU A 5 10.03 41.96 -31.75
C LEU A 5 9.47 43.32 -31.34
N SER A 6 9.70 44.37 -32.15
CA SER A 6 9.10 45.69 -31.86
C SER A 6 7.58 45.67 -32.03
N ILE A 7 7.04 44.98 -33.05
CA ILE A 7 5.59 44.84 -33.23
C ILE A 7 4.96 44.03 -32.08
N ILE A 8 5.61 42.94 -31.66
CA ILE A 8 5.16 42.13 -30.52
C ILE A 8 5.23 42.96 -29.23
N ALA A 9 6.29 43.73 -29.01
CA ALA A 9 6.40 44.62 -27.85
C ALA A 9 5.33 45.71 -27.85
N ASP A 10 5.06 46.32 -29.00
CA ASP A 10 4.01 47.33 -29.17
C ASP A 10 2.59 46.74 -28.98
N THR A 11 2.37 45.46 -29.31
CA THR A 11 1.11 44.76 -29.00
C THR A 11 0.93 44.43 -27.52
N VAL A 12 2.02 44.29 -26.77
CA VAL A 12 1.99 43.94 -25.33
C VAL A 12 1.83 45.18 -24.47
N TYR A 13 2.52 46.27 -24.79
CA TYR A 13 2.44 47.51 -24.04
C TYR A 13 2.62 48.73 -24.95
N ASP A 14 1.56 49.52 -25.12
CA ASP A 14 1.60 50.79 -25.84
C ASP A 14 1.96 51.91 -24.87
N SER A 15 3.23 52.31 -24.87
CA SER A 15 3.74 53.39 -24.02
C SER A 15 3.13 54.78 -24.33
N LYS A 16 2.55 55.00 -25.52
CA LYS A 16 1.93 56.28 -25.90
C LYS A 16 0.52 56.42 -25.33
N ARG A 17 -0.22 55.30 -25.27
CA ARG A 17 -1.58 55.25 -24.71
C ARG A 17 -1.61 54.78 -23.25
N LYS A 18 -0.47 54.32 -22.71
CA LYS A 18 -0.35 53.64 -21.40
C LYS A 18 -1.28 52.43 -21.28
N GLU A 19 -1.52 51.73 -22.38
CA GLU A 19 -2.39 50.56 -22.44
C GLU A 19 -1.55 49.27 -22.43
N PHE A 20 -1.90 48.33 -21.56
CA PHE A 20 -1.28 46.99 -21.51
C PHE A 20 -2.26 45.99 -22.14
N LEU A 21 -1.82 45.23 -23.15
CA LEU A 21 -2.65 44.28 -23.92
C LEU A 21 -4.00 44.89 -24.37
N GLY A 22 -3.97 46.12 -24.86
CA GLY A 22 -5.14 46.84 -25.39
C GLY A 22 -6.14 47.32 -24.32
N ARG A 23 -5.77 47.38 -23.04
CA ARG A 23 -6.59 47.98 -21.97
C ARG A 23 -5.77 48.89 -21.06
N ASP A 24 -6.38 50.00 -20.65
CA ASP A 24 -5.83 50.92 -19.65
C ASP A 24 -5.62 50.23 -18.27
N SER A 25 -4.61 50.64 -17.51
CA SER A 25 -4.28 50.08 -16.19
C SER A 25 -5.45 50.17 -15.21
N THR A 26 -6.27 51.21 -15.33
CA THR A 26 -7.49 51.39 -14.54
C THR A 26 -8.53 50.30 -14.85
N ARG A 27 -8.63 49.85 -16.10
CA ARG A 27 -9.56 48.79 -16.52
C ARG A 27 -9.06 47.42 -16.06
N TRP A 28 -7.75 47.18 -16.13
CA TRP A 28 -7.12 45.97 -15.57
C TRP A 28 -7.31 45.88 -14.06
N GLY A 29 -7.12 46.98 -13.32
CA GLY A 29 -7.36 47.02 -11.88
C GLY A 29 -8.81 46.69 -11.53
N LYS A 30 -9.78 47.31 -12.22
CA LYS A 30 -11.22 47.01 -12.04
C LYS A 30 -11.54 45.54 -12.33
N LEU A 31 -10.96 44.97 -13.39
CA LEU A 31 -11.14 43.57 -13.76
C LEU A 31 -10.54 42.61 -12.72
N ALA A 32 -9.33 42.89 -12.25
CA ALA A 32 -8.64 42.09 -11.25
C ALA A 32 -9.40 42.09 -9.91
N ILE A 33 -9.89 43.26 -9.48
CA ILE A 33 -10.70 43.41 -8.27
C ILE A 33 -12.01 42.61 -8.40
N PHE A 34 -12.70 42.72 -9.54
CA PHE A 34 -13.91 41.95 -9.81
C PHE A 34 -13.65 40.44 -9.71
N TYR A 35 -12.63 39.93 -10.42
CA TYR A 35 -12.30 38.51 -10.39
C TYR A 35 -11.80 38.05 -9.03
N PHE A 36 -11.09 38.89 -8.28
CA PHE A 36 -10.65 38.57 -6.93
C PHE A 36 -11.85 38.28 -6.03
N PHE A 37 -12.82 39.20 -5.94
CA PHE A 37 -14.00 39.00 -5.10
C PHE A 37 -14.91 37.87 -5.60
N PHE A 38 -15.05 37.74 -6.92
CA PHE A 38 -15.81 36.65 -7.52
C PHE A 38 -15.22 35.28 -7.16
N HIS A 39 -13.91 35.08 -7.36
CA HIS A 39 -13.25 33.81 -7.04
C HIS A 39 -13.12 33.61 -5.53
N PHE A 40 -13.02 34.67 -4.73
CA PHE A 40 -13.05 34.56 -3.28
C PHE A 40 -14.41 34.01 -2.79
N GLY A 41 -15.52 34.54 -3.33
CA GLY A 41 -16.86 34.01 -3.05
C GLY A 41 -17.02 32.56 -3.51
N LEU A 42 -16.56 32.23 -4.72
CA LEU A 42 -16.61 30.87 -5.26
C LEU A 42 -15.78 29.88 -4.42
N ALA A 43 -14.57 30.28 -4.01
CA ALA A 43 -13.72 29.49 -3.13
C ALA A 43 -14.38 29.29 -1.77
N GLY A 44 -14.96 30.33 -1.18
CA GLY A 44 -15.71 30.25 0.08
C GLY A 44 -16.87 29.26 -0.01
N PHE A 45 -17.66 29.31 -1.08
CA PHE A 45 -18.73 28.35 -1.34
C PHE A 45 -18.21 26.91 -1.44
N PHE A 46 -17.13 26.69 -2.22
CA PHE A 46 -16.50 25.39 -2.34
C PHE A 46 -15.98 24.84 -1.00
N PHE A 47 -15.27 25.67 -0.22
CA PHE A 47 -14.77 25.28 1.10
C PHE A 47 -15.89 25.01 2.09
N THR A 48 -17.01 25.73 2.01
CA THR A 48 -18.18 25.49 2.85
C THR A 48 -18.81 24.14 2.53
N LEU A 49 -18.98 23.81 1.24
CA LEU A 49 -19.46 22.50 0.82
C LEU A 49 -18.50 21.38 1.22
N LEU A 50 -17.19 21.59 1.07
CA LEU A 50 -16.18 20.62 1.48
C LEU A 50 -16.18 20.43 3.00
N PHE A 51 -16.34 21.49 3.78
CA PHE A 51 -16.42 21.43 5.23
C PHE A 51 -17.65 20.63 5.69
N VAL A 52 -18.83 20.93 5.13
CA VAL A 52 -20.05 20.16 5.42
C VAL A 52 -19.87 18.69 5.02
N PHE A 53 -19.25 18.40 3.88
CA PHE A 53 -18.94 17.04 3.47
C PHE A 53 -18.03 16.34 4.49
N MET A 54 -16.97 16.99 4.99
CA MET A 54 -16.07 16.42 6.00
C MET A 54 -16.77 16.15 7.34
N LEU A 55 -17.78 16.95 7.71
CA LEU A 55 -18.62 16.70 8.90
C LEU A 55 -19.54 15.47 8.72
N LEU A 56 -19.94 15.14 7.49
CA LEU A 56 -20.80 14.00 7.19
C LEU A 56 -20.05 12.67 7.04
N VAL A 57 -18.72 12.73 6.84
CA VAL A 57 -17.89 11.53 6.67
C VAL A 57 -17.43 11.02 8.05
N PRO A 58 -17.71 9.74 8.39
CA PRO A 58 -17.22 9.16 9.63
C PRO A 58 -15.68 9.13 9.65
N GLN A 59 -15.07 9.49 10.78
CA GLN A 59 -13.61 9.57 10.90
C GLN A 59 -12.93 8.20 11.13
N ASP A 60 -13.65 7.25 11.73
CA ASP A 60 -13.06 5.97 12.15
C ASP A 60 -13.01 4.92 11.03
N ARG A 61 -13.82 5.09 9.98
CA ARG A 61 -13.97 4.08 8.92
C ARG A 61 -14.47 4.67 7.60
N PRO A 62 -14.11 4.09 6.45
CA PRO A 62 -14.65 4.52 5.17
C PRO A 62 -16.15 4.23 5.10
N ARG A 63 -16.89 5.13 4.45
CA ARG A 63 -18.36 5.03 4.29
C ARG A 63 -18.81 3.73 3.63
N PHE A 64 -18.04 3.26 2.66
CA PHE A 64 -18.30 2.02 1.92
C PHE A 64 -17.22 0.99 2.25
N HIS A 65 -17.50 0.11 3.20
CA HIS A 65 -16.63 -0.97 3.66
C HIS A 65 -17.38 -2.31 3.66
N GLY A 66 -16.65 -3.41 3.85
CA GLY A 66 -17.23 -4.75 3.90
C GLY A 66 -18.03 -5.08 2.64
N ASN A 67 -19.32 -5.38 2.83
CA ASN A 67 -20.21 -5.79 1.74
C ASN A 67 -20.62 -4.64 0.79
N ALA A 68 -20.57 -3.39 1.28
CA ALA A 68 -20.85 -2.22 0.46
C ALA A 68 -19.61 -1.76 -0.33
N SER A 69 -18.46 -2.38 -0.12
CA SER A 69 -17.22 -2.03 -0.82
C SER A 69 -17.19 -2.59 -2.24
N CYS A 70 -16.51 -1.89 -3.14
CA CYS A 70 -16.24 -2.38 -4.50
C CYS A 70 -15.39 -3.66 -4.53
N MET A 71 -14.73 -4.02 -3.41
CA MET A 71 -13.93 -5.24 -3.28
C MET A 71 -14.81 -6.48 -3.16
N GLN A 72 -16.07 -6.33 -2.73
CA GLN A 72 -17.03 -7.41 -2.80
C GLN A 72 -17.63 -7.46 -4.21
N ALA A 73 -17.06 -8.29 -5.08
CA ALA A 73 -17.70 -8.61 -6.35
C ALA A 73 -19.05 -9.29 -6.08
N ARG A 74 -20.10 -8.95 -6.86
CA ARG A 74 -21.46 -9.50 -6.71
C ARG A 74 -21.42 -11.03 -6.53
N GLY A 75 -21.84 -11.50 -5.37
CA GLY A 75 -21.91 -12.94 -5.04
C GLY A 75 -20.60 -13.61 -4.58
N LYS A 76 -19.49 -12.88 -4.43
CA LYS A 76 -18.22 -13.42 -3.91
C LYS A 76 -17.92 -12.91 -2.49
N PRO A 77 -17.30 -13.72 -1.62
CA PRO A 77 -16.83 -13.24 -0.33
C PRO A 77 -15.72 -12.19 -0.54
N LEU A 78 -15.60 -11.27 0.43
CA LEU A 78 -14.53 -10.29 0.45
C LEU A 78 -13.18 -11.00 0.53
N ALA A 79 -12.28 -10.70 -0.41
CA ALA A 79 -10.97 -11.35 -0.51
C ALA A 79 -9.86 -10.29 -0.41
N PRO A 80 -9.13 -10.23 0.72
CA PRO A 80 -7.98 -9.34 0.82
C PRO A 80 -6.88 -9.79 -0.13
N GLY A 81 -6.21 -8.80 -0.74
CA GLY A 81 -5.02 -9.05 -1.53
C GLY A 81 -3.86 -9.53 -0.65
N LEU A 82 -3.00 -10.37 -1.23
CA LEU A 82 -1.75 -10.82 -0.65
C LEU A 82 -0.59 -10.09 -1.33
N GLY A 83 0.25 -9.42 -0.54
CA GLY A 83 1.49 -8.82 -0.98
C GLY A 83 2.68 -9.53 -0.37
N PHE A 84 3.88 -9.20 -0.85
CA PHE A 84 5.12 -9.73 -0.28
C PHE A 84 6.19 -8.63 -0.13
N ARG A 85 7.20 -8.92 0.69
CA ARG A 85 8.40 -8.08 0.87
C ARG A 85 9.64 -8.98 0.84
N PRO A 86 10.80 -8.50 0.38
CA PRO A 86 11.06 -7.14 -0.13
C PRO A 86 10.55 -6.92 -1.55
N GLN A 87 10.11 -5.68 -1.85
CA GLN A 87 9.64 -5.28 -3.17
C GLN A 87 10.47 -4.08 -3.65
N MET A 88 11.14 -4.24 -4.80
CA MET A 88 12.01 -3.20 -5.39
C MET A 88 11.31 -2.29 -6.38
N SER A 89 10.30 -2.82 -7.06
CA SER A 89 9.54 -2.08 -8.07
C SER A 89 8.05 -2.19 -7.77
N ALA A 90 7.32 -1.11 -7.99
CA ALA A 90 5.87 -1.11 -7.93
C ALA A 90 5.24 -1.91 -9.11
N VAL A 91 6.00 -2.14 -10.18
CA VAL A 91 5.52 -2.72 -11.44
C VAL A 91 5.95 -4.18 -11.61
N HIS A 92 7.12 -4.54 -11.09
CA HIS A 92 7.68 -5.89 -11.26
C HIS A 92 7.79 -6.61 -9.93
N ASN A 93 7.29 -7.85 -9.91
CA ASN A 93 7.28 -8.74 -8.74
C ASN A 93 8.50 -9.68 -8.72
N ILE A 94 9.50 -9.44 -9.57
CA ILE A 94 10.68 -10.30 -9.70
C ILE A 94 11.73 -9.88 -8.67
N ILE A 95 12.22 -10.86 -7.91
CA ILE A 95 13.39 -10.72 -7.06
C ILE A 95 14.56 -11.34 -7.80
N SER A 96 15.37 -10.49 -8.43
CA SER A 96 16.61 -10.89 -9.08
C SER A 96 17.77 -10.60 -8.13
N VAL A 97 18.39 -11.66 -7.61
CA VAL A 97 19.47 -11.54 -6.63
C VAL A 97 20.80 -11.75 -7.33
N ASP A 98 21.44 -10.64 -7.69
CA ASP A 98 22.85 -10.66 -8.05
C ASP A 98 23.71 -10.62 -6.78
N LYS A 99 24.85 -11.34 -6.80
CA LYS A 99 25.80 -11.42 -5.67
C LYS A 99 26.23 -10.06 -5.11
N TYR A 100 26.16 -8.99 -5.91
CA TYR A 100 26.60 -7.65 -5.52
C TYR A 100 25.44 -6.70 -5.19
N GLN A 101 24.18 -7.10 -5.43
CA GLN A 101 23.04 -6.18 -5.35
C GLN A 101 22.00 -6.58 -4.29
N PHE A 102 22.24 -7.69 -3.59
CA PHE A 102 21.33 -8.20 -2.57
C PHE A 102 21.18 -7.27 -1.35
N ASP A 103 22.17 -6.42 -1.09
CA ASP A 103 22.14 -5.41 -0.01
C ASP A 103 20.92 -4.50 -0.06
N ARG A 104 20.42 -4.19 -1.27
CA ARG A 104 19.20 -3.37 -1.41
C ARG A 104 18.01 -4.09 -0.78
N TYR A 105 17.86 -5.39 -1.04
CA TYR A 105 16.76 -6.21 -0.54
C TYR A 105 16.83 -6.34 0.98
N VAL A 106 18.03 -6.59 1.51
CA VAL A 106 18.31 -6.63 2.95
C VAL A 106 17.94 -5.31 3.62
N LYS A 107 18.38 -4.17 3.08
CA LYS A 107 18.05 -2.84 3.61
C LYS A 107 16.56 -2.55 3.60
N SER A 108 15.87 -2.87 2.51
CA SER A 108 14.41 -2.71 2.39
C SER A 108 13.67 -3.53 3.45
N LEU A 109 14.07 -4.79 3.61
CA LEU A 109 13.46 -5.70 4.56
C LEU A 109 13.73 -5.29 6.01
N HIS A 110 14.96 -4.88 6.30
CA HIS A 110 15.35 -4.36 7.62
C HIS A 110 14.56 -3.10 8.00
N GLN A 111 14.44 -2.15 7.08
CA GLN A 111 13.65 -0.93 7.28
C GLN A 111 12.18 -1.27 7.57
N TYR A 112 11.61 -2.23 6.83
CA TYR A 112 10.23 -2.67 7.04
C TYR A 112 10.04 -3.37 8.39
N LEU A 113 10.98 -4.23 8.79
CA LEU A 113 10.87 -5.03 10.00
C LEU A 113 11.23 -4.26 11.29
N ARG A 114 11.85 -3.08 11.19
CA ARG A 114 12.30 -2.28 12.34
C ARG A 114 11.21 -2.07 13.40
N VAL A 115 9.96 -1.84 12.97
CA VAL A 115 8.81 -1.59 13.86
C VAL A 115 8.42 -2.84 14.67
N TYR A 116 8.72 -4.03 14.16
CA TYR A 116 8.34 -5.32 14.74
C TYR A 116 9.42 -5.91 15.67
N TYR A 117 10.67 -5.44 15.58
CA TYR A 117 11.73 -5.83 16.51
C TYR A 117 11.72 -5.00 17.81
N TRP A 118 11.13 -3.81 17.81
CA TRP A 118 11.16 -2.93 18.98
C TRP A 118 10.06 -3.30 19.99
N LYS A 119 10.46 -3.85 21.13
CA LYS A 119 9.59 -4.34 22.20
C LYS A 119 9.02 -3.24 23.12
N TYR A 120 9.58 -2.03 23.13
CA TYR A 120 9.11 -0.97 24.03
C TYR A 120 7.85 -0.27 23.51
N ASP A 121 6.92 -0.14 24.44
CA ASP A 121 5.56 0.37 24.33
C ASP A 121 5.51 1.81 24.86
N ILE A 122 5.05 2.74 24.03
CA ILE A 122 4.53 4.02 24.49
C ILE A 122 3.26 4.29 23.68
N ASP A 123 2.24 3.46 23.84
CA ASP A 123 0.87 3.93 23.62
C ASP A 123 -0.07 3.35 24.68
N ARG A 124 0.05 3.91 25.89
CA ARG A 124 -0.85 3.66 27.03
C ARG A 124 -2.33 4.02 26.73
N PHE A 125 -2.61 4.61 25.58
CA PHE A 125 -3.93 5.08 25.17
C PHE A 125 -4.62 4.22 24.11
N ASN A 126 -3.95 3.24 23.50
CA ASN A 126 -4.60 2.39 22.50
C ASN A 126 -4.19 0.93 22.69
N GLN A 127 -5.14 0.07 23.07
CA GLN A 127 -4.94 -1.37 23.24
C GLN A 127 -4.77 -2.10 21.90
N THR A 128 -3.92 -1.59 21.01
CA THR A 128 -3.61 -2.27 19.76
C THR A 128 -2.70 -3.44 20.07
N LYS A 129 -3.13 -4.67 19.75
CA LYS A 129 -2.26 -5.85 19.80
C LYS A 129 -1.05 -5.57 18.89
N LYS A 130 0.16 -5.50 19.46
CA LYS A 130 1.39 -5.29 18.69
C LYS A 130 2.05 -6.64 18.40
N PHE A 131 2.13 -7.00 17.13
CA PHE A 131 2.89 -8.17 16.70
C PHE A 131 4.39 -7.92 16.93
N THR A 132 5.04 -8.83 17.63
CA THR A 132 6.49 -8.83 17.83
C THR A 132 7.04 -10.11 17.22
N ILE A 133 8.19 -10.00 16.56
CA ILE A 133 8.88 -11.17 16.00
C ILE A 133 9.53 -11.92 17.16
N SER A 134 8.95 -13.05 17.55
CA SER A 134 9.46 -13.89 18.64
C SER A 134 10.57 -14.83 18.16
N ASP A 135 10.33 -15.58 17.08
CA ASP A 135 11.30 -16.51 16.50
C ASP A 135 11.34 -16.37 14.96
N PRO A 136 12.30 -15.59 14.42
CA PRO A 136 12.47 -15.44 12.98
C PRO A 136 13.24 -16.60 12.32
N GLY A 137 13.65 -17.63 13.05
CA GLY A 137 14.52 -18.70 12.52
C GLY A 137 15.77 -18.14 11.84
N ASP A 138 16.06 -18.58 10.62
CA ASP A 138 17.19 -18.11 9.81
C ASP A 138 16.98 -16.70 9.22
N CYS A 139 15.79 -16.12 9.32
CA CYS A 139 15.42 -14.85 8.73
C CYS A 139 15.77 -13.65 9.62
N THR A 140 17.02 -13.61 10.09
CA THR A 140 17.53 -12.54 10.97
C THR A 140 18.29 -11.47 10.20
N PRO A 141 18.39 -10.24 10.76
CA PRO A 141 19.27 -9.21 10.20
C PRO A 141 20.74 -9.66 10.12
N GLN A 142 21.21 -10.44 11.09
CA GLN A 142 22.59 -10.95 11.16
C GLN A 142 22.90 -11.90 10.01
N ASN A 143 21.94 -12.75 9.64
CA ASN A 143 22.04 -13.65 8.50
C ASN A 143 21.63 -12.98 7.17
N GLN A 144 21.48 -11.65 7.15
CA GLN A 144 21.05 -10.87 5.98
C GLN A 144 19.77 -11.45 5.33
N TYR A 145 18.86 -11.96 6.16
CA TYR A 145 17.62 -12.61 5.74
C TYR A 145 17.82 -13.71 4.69
N GLY A 146 18.95 -14.45 4.75
CA GLY A 146 19.26 -15.57 3.87
C GLY A 146 19.62 -15.19 2.42
N PHE A 147 19.67 -13.89 2.09
CA PHE A 147 20.04 -13.44 0.74
C PHE A 147 21.49 -13.79 0.38
N ALA A 148 22.42 -13.72 1.34
CA ALA A 148 23.83 -14.03 1.10
C ALA A 148 24.07 -15.54 0.89
N SER A 149 23.25 -16.40 1.49
CA SER A 149 23.36 -17.86 1.38
C SER A 149 22.58 -18.44 0.18
N GLY A 150 21.92 -17.59 -0.61
CA GLY A 150 21.08 -18.03 -1.73
C GLY A 150 19.74 -18.65 -1.30
N LYS A 151 19.33 -18.46 -0.04
CA LYS A 151 18.05 -18.90 0.52
C LYS A 151 17.28 -17.69 1.05
N PRO A 152 16.77 -16.80 0.16
CA PRO A 152 16.21 -15.53 0.59
C PRO A 152 14.91 -15.71 1.36
N CYS A 153 14.76 -14.96 2.45
CA CYS A 153 13.52 -14.89 3.20
C CYS A 153 12.56 -13.87 2.59
N ILE A 154 11.36 -14.34 2.24
CA ILE A 154 10.28 -13.51 1.70
C ILE A 154 9.18 -13.40 2.74
N LEU A 155 8.79 -12.18 3.08
CA LEU A 155 7.66 -11.95 3.97
C LEU A 155 6.39 -11.85 3.16
N VAL A 156 5.41 -12.65 3.54
CA VAL A 156 4.06 -12.58 2.99
C VAL A 156 3.22 -11.69 3.90
N LYS A 157 2.43 -10.78 3.30
CA LYS A 157 1.59 -9.82 4.02
C LYS A 157 0.19 -9.80 3.41
N MET A 158 -0.82 -9.94 4.25
CA MET A 158 -2.20 -9.70 3.84
C MET A 158 -2.57 -8.22 3.95
N ASN A 159 -3.34 -7.71 2.99
CA ASN A 159 -3.84 -6.35 3.02
C ASN A 159 -4.86 -6.16 4.16
N LYS A 160 -4.69 -5.07 4.91
CA LYS A 160 -5.61 -4.70 5.98
C LYS A 160 -6.93 -4.21 5.37
N ILE A 161 -8.04 -4.79 5.81
CA ILE A 161 -9.38 -4.34 5.45
C ILE A 161 -10.17 -4.17 6.75
N ILE A 162 -10.75 -2.98 6.94
CA ILE A 162 -11.52 -2.64 8.14
C ILE A 162 -12.75 -3.55 8.23
N GLY A 163 -12.93 -4.19 9.39
CA GLY A 163 -14.04 -5.10 9.65
C GLY A 163 -13.99 -6.41 8.87
N PHE A 164 -12.86 -6.74 8.22
CA PHE A 164 -12.68 -8.05 7.60
C PHE A 164 -12.45 -9.12 8.66
N GLU A 165 -13.31 -10.12 8.65
CA GLU A 165 -13.18 -11.30 9.50
C GLU A 165 -13.07 -12.54 8.59
N PRO A 166 -11.96 -13.29 8.67
CA PRO A 166 -11.83 -14.54 7.92
C PRO A 166 -12.83 -15.55 8.45
N LYS A 167 -13.55 -16.21 7.54
CA LYS A 167 -14.44 -17.30 7.93
C LYS A 167 -13.62 -18.48 8.46
N PRO A 168 -13.98 -19.06 9.63
CA PRO A 168 -13.34 -20.26 10.14
C PRO A 168 -13.38 -21.37 9.10
N GLY A 169 -12.25 -22.05 8.85
CA GLY A 169 -12.17 -23.15 7.89
C GLY A 169 -12.13 -22.74 6.43
N TYR A 170 -11.66 -21.53 6.10
CA TYR A 170 -11.36 -21.15 4.72
C TYR A 170 -10.31 -22.09 4.13
N MET A 171 -10.75 -23.10 3.38
CA MET A 171 -9.88 -23.91 2.54
C MET A 171 -9.61 -23.15 1.25
N PRO A 172 -8.36 -23.16 0.74
CA PRO A 172 -8.08 -22.61 -0.58
C PRO A 172 -8.96 -23.29 -1.63
N LYS A 173 -9.26 -22.56 -2.70
CA LYS A 173 -10.06 -23.10 -3.82
C LYS A 173 -9.45 -24.38 -4.40
N ASP A 174 -8.13 -24.45 -4.37
CA ASP A 174 -7.36 -25.62 -4.78
C ASP A 174 -7.11 -26.54 -3.57
N LYS A 175 -8.13 -27.36 -3.28
CA LYS A 175 -8.07 -28.33 -2.18
C LYS A 175 -7.03 -29.42 -2.42
N GLU A 176 -6.80 -29.78 -3.68
CA GLU A 176 -5.84 -30.82 -4.06
C GLU A 176 -4.42 -30.35 -3.80
N ALA A 177 -4.05 -29.13 -4.24
CA ALA A 177 -2.74 -28.56 -3.94
C ALA A 177 -2.50 -28.44 -2.42
N TYR A 178 -3.52 -28.06 -1.66
CA TYR A 178 -3.44 -27.95 -0.20
C TYR A 178 -3.22 -29.30 0.49
N GLN A 179 -3.92 -30.34 0.03
CA GLN A 179 -3.79 -31.69 0.57
C GLN A 179 -2.47 -32.34 0.17
N ASN A 180 -2.05 -32.17 -1.10
CA ASN A 180 -0.78 -32.68 -1.61
C ASN A 180 0.43 -32.04 -0.94
N ALA A 181 0.31 -30.77 -0.53
CA ALA A 181 1.32 -30.08 0.27
C ALA A 181 1.39 -30.57 1.73
N GLY A 182 0.42 -31.39 2.18
CA GLY A 182 0.34 -31.86 3.55
C GLY A 182 -0.03 -30.76 4.55
N CYS A 183 -0.71 -29.69 4.09
CA CYS A 183 -1.18 -28.63 4.97
C CYS A 183 -2.30 -29.14 5.91
N ARG A 184 -2.23 -28.81 7.20
CA ARG A 184 -3.25 -29.14 8.19
C ARG A 184 -4.27 -28.02 8.31
N PRO A 185 -5.58 -28.30 8.14
CA PRO A 185 -6.60 -27.26 8.30
C PRO A 185 -6.67 -26.80 9.76
N ASN A 186 -6.59 -25.49 9.98
CA ASN A 186 -6.77 -24.87 11.29
C ASN A 186 -7.97 -23.89 11.24
N PRO A 187 -9.01 -24.06 12.07
CA PRO A 187 -10.15 -23.13 12.09
C PRO A 187 -9.78 -21.72 12.57
N ASN A 188 -8.69 -21.59 13.34
CA ASN A 188 -8.24 -20.33 13.95
C ASN A 188 -7.08 -19.68 13.18
N ALA A 189 -6.78 -20.13 11.96
CA ALA A 189 -5.76 -19.49 11.15
C ALA A 189 -6.09 -19.56 9.65
N ILE A 190 -5.71 -18.50 8.93
CA ILE A 190 -5.68 -18.50 7.47
C ILE A 190 -4.40 -19.21 7.03
N SER A 191 -4.52 -20.26 6.24
CA SER A 191 -3.36 -21.01 5.74
C SER A 191 -2.84 -20.43 4.43
N ILE A 192 -1.51 -20.41 4.29
CA ILE A 192 -0.78 -19.84 3.15
C ILE A 192 0.14 -20.92 2.60
N HIS A 193 0.01 -21.21 1.31
CA HIS A 193 0.84 -22.15 0.58
C HIS A 193 1.44 -21.48 -0.65
N CYS A 194 2.75 -21.62 -0.82
CA CYS A 194 3.52 -21.11 -1.94
C CYS A 194 3.86 -22.26 -2.90
N THR A 195 3.61 -22.08 -4.18
CA THR A 195 3.92 -23.04 -5.25
C THR A 195 4.39 -22.28 -6.50
N GLY A 196 5.01 -22.99 -7.45
CA GLY A 196 5.38 -22.44 -8.75
C GLY A 196 4.15 -22.13 -9.60
N GLU A 197 4.25 -21.10 -10.45
CA GLU A 197 3.19 -20.73 -11.38
C GLU A 197 3.07 -21.74 -12.53
N SER A 198 4.21 -22.15 -13.10
CA SER A 198 4.29 -23.20 -14.12
C SER A 198 4.90 -24.49 -13.57
N ALA A 199 4.73 -25.61 -14.29
CA ALA A 199 5.36 -26.88 -13.95
C ALA A 199 6.90 -26.79 -13.91
N THR A 200 7.48 -25.97 -14.78
CA THR A 200 8.93 -25.69 -14.80
C THR A 200 9.36 -24.96 -13.54
N ASP A 201 8.57 -23.97 -13.08
CA ASP A 201 8.87 -23.26 -11.84
C ASP A 201 8.73 -24.17 -10.63
N ALA A 202 7.68 -24.99 -10.60
CA ALA A 202 7.44 -25.96 -9.53
C ALA A 202 8.59 -26.98 -9.43
N ALA A 203 9.20 -27.38 -10.54
CA ALA A 203 10.36 -28.28 -10.55
C ALA A 203 11.67 -27.59 -10.10
N ASN A 204 11.79 -26.27 -10.31
CA ASN A 204 12.97 -25.50 -9.91
C ASN A 204 12.90 -25.00 -8.45
N ILE A 205 11.69 -24.83 -7.93
CA ILE A 205 11.45 -24.50 -6.53
C ILE A 205 11.85 -25.70 -5.68
N ARG A 206 12.84 -25.48 -4.81
CA ARG A 206 13.27 -26.46 -3.81
C ARG A 206 12.36 -26.39 -2.57
N ASN A 207 12.78 -27.04 -1.49
CA ASN A 207 12.04 -27.03 -0.23
C ASN A 207 11.77 -25.59 0.28
N ILE A 208 10.51 -25.28 0.58
CA ILE A 208 10.07 -24.01 1.17
C ILE A 208 9.81 -24.24 2.65
N THR A 209 10.40 -23.39 3.50
CA THR A 209 10.16 -23.40 4.94
C THR A 209 9.30 -22.20 5.34
N TYR A 210 8.25 -22.45 6.11
CA TYR A 210 7.36 -21.40 6.61
C TYR A 210 7.69 -21.05 8.06
N ILE A 211 7.59 -19.77 8.39
CA ILE A 211 7.80 -19.25 9.75
C ILE A 211 6.55 -18.45 10.10
N SER A 212 5.82 -18.92 11.13
CA SER A 212 4.55 -18.33 11.59
C SER A 212 4.58 -18.17 13.11
N GLU A 213 3.73 -17.30 13.65
CA GLU A 213 3.70 -17.02 15.10
C GLU A 213 3.37 -18.26 15.94
N ASN A 214 2.44 -19.07 15.46
CA ASN A 214 2.11 -20.37 16.04
C ASN A 214 2.50 -21.44 15.02
N ASP A 215 3.51 -22.24 15.35
CA ASP A 215 4.05 -23.33 14.52
C ASP A 215 3.12 -24.57 14.56
N HIS A 216 1.85 -24.38 14.21
CA HIS A 216 0.86 -25.47 14.16
C HIS A 216 1.13 -26.43 12.98
N ASP A 217 1.74 -25.92 11.92
CA ASP A 217 2.11 -26.66 10.72
C ASP A 217 3.39 -26.09 10.10
N LYS A 218 4.39 -26.96 9.91
CA LYS A 218 5.66 -26.59 9.28
C LYS A 218 5.59 -26.61 7.75
N ASN A 219 4.58 -27.29 7.19
CA ASN A 219 4.42 -27.44 5.76
C ASN A 219 3.81 -26.20 5.11
N CYS A 220 3.05 -25.40 5.86
CA CYS A 220 2.30 -24.27 5.33
C CYS A 220 2.31 -23.09 6.31
N GLY A 221 2.38 -21.87 5.78
CA GLY A 221 2.33 -20.65 6.58
C GLY A 221 0.95 -20.43 7.16
N SER A 222 0.87 -19.75 8.31
CA SER A 222 -0.42 -19.46 8.95
C SER A 222 -0.50 -18.02 9.46
N LEU A 223 -1.68 -17.43 9.33
CA LEU A 223 -2.02 -16.13 9.89
C LEU A 223 -3.18 -16.29 10.88
N ASP A 224 -2.88 -16.10 12.16
CA ASP A 224 -3.81 -16.32 13.26
C ASP A 224 -5.03 -15.37 13.17
N THR A 225 -6.24 -15.92 13.35
CA THR A 225 -7.48 -15.15 13.29
C THR A 225 -7.61 -14.16 14.44
N LYS A 226 -6.82 -14.29 15.53
CA LYS A 226 -6.80 -13.34 16.66
C LYS A 226 -6.42 -11.90 16.28
N TRP A 227 -5.79 -11.73 15.11
CA TRP A 227 -5.40 -10.43 14.54
C TRP A 227 -6.54 -9.74 13.77
N PHE A 228 -7.69 -10.40 13.64
CA PHE A 228 -8.89 -9.90 12.98
C PHE A 228 -10.05 -9.75 13.99
N PRO A 229 -11.01 -8.86 13.71
CA PRO A 229 -11.02 -7.86 12.64
C PRO A 229 -9.98 -6.73 12.87
N TYR A 230 -9.65 -6.01 11.80
CA TYR A 230 -8.89 -4.76 11.86
C TYR A 230 -9.84 -3.57 12.04
#